data_AF-D0L0X0-F1
#
_entry.id   AF-D0L0X0-F1
#
_cell.length_a   1.000
_cell.length_b   1.000
_cell.length_c   1.000
_cell.angle_alpha   90.00
_cell.angle_beta   90.00
_cell.angle_gamma   90.00
#
_symmetry.space_group_name_H-M   'P 1'
#
loop_
_entity.id
_entity.type
_entity.pdbx_description
1 polymer ?
#
loop_
_entity_poly.entity_id
_entity_poly.type
_entity_poly.pdbx_seq_one_letter_code
_entity_poly.pdbx_strand_id
1 'polypeptide(L)'
;MSLKAPAPSDLFTLLDEIAYTLREIGLNTERPSDAALASTAPFCFDTLEFHAWLEWVFLPRMQQTIEHERNLAAPCSIAPLAEYQFATYAEPTHHLLALLTELDTQINAYFDFPAENQI
;
A
#
# COMPACT_ATOMS: atom_id res chain seq x y z
N MET A 1 25.87 0.24 9.12
CA MET A 1 25.19 -1.05 8.90
C MET A 1 24.64 -1.00 7.48
N SER A 2 25.15 -1.80 6.55
CA SER A 2 24.57 -1.83 5.19
C SER A 2 23.19 -2.46 5.30
N LEU A 3 22.13 -1.67 5.05
CA LEU A 3 20.81 -2.22 4.87
C LEU A 3 20.87 -3.08 3.60
N LYS A 4 20.77 -4.39 3.79
CA LYS A 4 20.61 -5.32 2.67
C LYS A 4 19.23 -5.05 2.07
N ALA A 5 19.17 -4.87 0.75
CA ALA A 5 17.89 -4.77 0.04
C ALA A 5 17.00 -5.97 0.41
N PRO A 6 15.70 -5.75 0.67
CA PRO A 6 14.79 -6.81 1.10
C PRO A 6 14.64 -7.86 -0.01
N ALA A 7 14.35 -9.10 0.36
CA ALA A 7 14.00 -10.11 -0.64
C ALA A 7 12.57 -9.87 -1.13
N PRO A 8 12.22 -10.26 -2.38
CA PRO A 8 10.84 -10.16 -2.87
C PRO A 8 9.82 -10.86 -1.95
N SER A 9 10.21 -11.97 -1.32
CA SER A 9 9.39 -12.71 -0.36
C SER A 9 9.00 -11.88 0.87
N ASP A 10 9.89 -10.99 1.32
CA ASP A 10 9.65 -10.13 2.48
C ASP A 10 8.56 -9.10 2.14
N LEU A 11 8.62 -8.54 0.92
CA LEU A 11 7.59 -7.63 0.41
C LEU A 11 6.24 -8.32 0.23
N PHE A 12 6.21 -9.53 -0.33
CA PHE A 12 4.95 -10.28 -0.48
C PHE A 12 4.32 -10.60 0.88
N THR A 13 5.15 -11.00 1.86
CA THR A 13 4.69 -11.23 3.23
C THR A 13 4.05 -9.97 3.81
N LEU A 14 4.69 -8.81 3.60
CA LEU A 14 4.17 -7.54 4.08
C LEU A 14 2.84 -7.15 3.40
N LEU A 15 2.69 -7.38 2.10
CA LEU A 15 1.43 -7.15 1.39
C LEU A 15 0.31 -8.06 1.92
N ASP A 16 0.62 -9.32 2.23
CA ASP A 16 -0.32 -10.27 2.83
C ASP A 16 -0.71 -9.87 4.26
N GLU A 17 0.25 -9.38 5.06
CA GLU A 17 -0.01 -8.87 6.41
C GLU A 17 -0.90 -7.62 6.40
N ILE A 18 -0.71 -6.71 5.44
CA ILE A 18 -1.60 -5.55 5.25
C ILE A 18 -3.02 -6.01 4.90
N ALA A 19 -3.16 -6.94 3.95
CA ALA A 19 -4.45 -7.49 3.55
C ALA A 19 -5.16 -8.22 4.70
N TYR A 20 -4.42 -8.99 5.49
CA TYR A 20 -4.92 -9.65 6.69
C TYR A 20 -5.39 -8.63 7.73
N THR A 21 -4.56 -7.63 8.02
CA THR A 21 -4.89 -6.59 9.02
C THR A 21 -6.14 -5.81 8.65
N LEU A 22 -6.32 -5.46 7.37
CA LEU A 22 -7.56 -4.83 6.88
C LEU A 22 -8.82 -5.64 7.24
N ARG A 23 -8.76 -6.96 7.06
CA ARG A 23 -9.87 -7.88 7.40
C ARG A 23 -10.09 -7.97 8.90
N GLU A 24 -9.01 -8.11 9.67
CA GLU A 24 -9.08 -8.24 11.12
C GLU A 24 -9.72 -7.02 11.80
N ILE A 25 -9.42 -5.82 11.30
CA ILE A 25 -9.98 -4.57 11.85
C ILE A 25 -11.31 -4.16 11.21
N GLY A 26 -11.86 -4.98 10.31
CA GLY A 26 -13.18 -4.77 9.69
C GLY A 26 -13.22 -3.71 8.59
N LEU A 27 -12.07 -3.35 8.00
CA LEU A 27 -11.96 -2.42 6.88
C LEU A 27 -11.90 -3.11 5.51
N ASN A 28 -12.03 -4.43 5.47
CA ASN A 28 -12.15 -5.15 4.21
C ASN A 28 -13.51 -4.89 3.55
N THR A 29 -13.54 -4.99 2.23
CA THR A 29 -14.73 -4.69 1.43
C THR A 29 -15.05 -5.80 0.46
N GLU A 30 -16.32 -5.87 0.03
CA GLU A 30 -16.64 -6.62 -1.17
C GLU A 30 -15.97 -5.99 -2.38
N ARG A 31 -15.64 -6.80 -3.39
CA ARG A 31 -14.99 -6.31 -4.61
C ARG A 31 -15.85 -5.21 -5.26
N PRO A 32 -15.30 -4.01 -5.51
CA PRO A 32 -16.02 -2.96 -6.20
C PRO A 32 -16.37 -3.35 -7.64
N SER A 33 -17.36 -2.65 -8.21
CA SER A 33 -17.72 -2.83 -9.62
C SER A 33 -16.54 -2.49 -10.54
N ASP A 34 -16.49 -3.12 -11.71
CA ASP A 34 -15.46 -2.80 -12.71
C ASP A 34 -15.49 -1.32 -13.12
N ALA A 35 -16.66 -0.67 -13.10
CA ALA A 35 -16.79 0.77 -13.36
C ALA A 35 -16.13 1.64 -12.28
N ALA A 36 -16.21 1.25 -11.01
CA ALA A 36 -15.54 1.95 -9.92
C ALA A 36 -14.01 1.74 -9.98
N LEU A 37 -13.56 0.52 -10.28
CA LEU A 37 -12.13 0.22 -10.45
C LEU A 37 -11.51 0.88 -11.69
N ALA A 38 -12.33 1.26 -12.67
CA ALA A 38 -11.90 1.91 -13.91
C ALA A 38 -11.89 3.45 -13.84
N SER A 39 -12.05 4.05 -12.65
CA SER A 39 -11.97 5.50 -12.51
C SER A 39 -10.61 6.03 -13.00
N THR A 40 -10.65 7.13 -13.74
CA THR A 40 -9.45 7.83 -14.21
C THR A 40 -8.91 8.84 -13.19
N ALA A 41 -9.64 9.07 -12.09
CA ALA A 41 -9.16 9.93 -11.02
C ALA A 41 -7.96 9.29 -10.32
N PRO A 42 -6.97 10.08 -9.86
CA PRO A 42 -5.89 9.57 -9.02
C PRO A 42 -6.46 8.76 -7.85
N PHE A 43 -5.94 7.56 -7.62
CA PHE A 43 -6.38 6.69 -6.51
C PHE A 43 -7.88 6.35 -6.51
N CYS A 44 -8.61 6.54 -7.63
CA CYS A 44 -10.05 6.31 -7.71
C CYS A 44 -10.85 7.03 -6.59
N PHE A 45 -10.37 8.17 -6.09
CA PHE A 45 -10.93 8.84 -4.89
C PHE A 45 -12.40 9.26 -5.04
N ASP A 46 -12.88 9.37 -6.27
CA ASP A 46 -14.24 9.74 -6.63
C ASP A 46 -15.23 8.57 -6.56
N THR A 47 -14.72 7.34 -6.57
CA THR A 47 -15.53 6.11 -6.69
C THR A 47 -15.28 5.10 -5.57
N LEU A 48 -14.16 5.22 -4.84
CA LEU A 48 -13.75 4.30 -3.79
C LEU A 48 -13.37 5.05 -2.51
N GLU A 49 -13.77 4.48 -1.38
CA GLU A 49 -13.15 4.80 -0.09
C GLU A 49 -11.70 4.34 -0.05
N PHE A 50 -10.88 4.99 0.77
CA PHE A 50 -9.44 4.73 0.82
C PHE A 50 -9.11 3.26 1.10
N HIS A 51 -9.77 2.62 2.07
CA HIS A 51 -9.53 1.21 2.39
C HIS A 51 -9.91 0.25 1.24
N ALA A 52 -10.99 0.57 0.49
CA ALA A 52 -11.40 -0.21 -0.67
C ALA A 52 -10.40 -0.06 -1.82
N TRP A 53 -9.92 1.17 -2.07
CA TRP A 53 -8.84 1.41 -3.01
C TRP A 53 -7.54 0.69 -2.60
N LEU A 54 -7.21 0.71 -1.31
CA LEU A 54 -6.02 0.04 -0.77
C LEU A 54 -6.09 -1.47 -1.04
N GLU A 55 -7.22 -2.11 -0.73
CA GLU A 55 -7.43 -3.55 -0.92
C GLU A 55 -7.46 -3.97 -2.39
N TRP A 56 -8.21 -3.24 -3.23
CA TRP A 56 -8.55 -3.73 -4.57
C TRP A 56 -7.73 -3.14 -5.72
N VAL A 57 -7.01 -2.04 -5.47
CA VAL A 57 -6.20 -1.36 -6.49
C VAL A 57 -4.73 -1.36 -6.10
N PHE A 58 -4.41 -0.87 -4.90
CA PHE A 58 -3.01 -0.68 -4.50
C PHE A 58 -2.30 -2.02 -4.26
N LEU A 59 -2.83 -2.88 -3.40
CA LEU A 59 -2.19 -4.17 -3.05
C LEU A 59 -1.96 -5.06 -4.29
N PRO A 60 -2.96 -5.32 -5.16
CA PRO A 60 -2.74 -6.16 -6.35
C PRO A 60 -1.73 -5.54 -7.32
N ARG A 61 -1.71 -4.20 -7.43
CA ARG A 61 -0.73 -3.50 -8.26
C ARG A 61 0.68 -3.65 -7.72
N MET A 62 0.88 -3.57 -6.40
CA MET A 62 2.20 -3.78 -5.80
C MET A 62 2.67 -5.22 -5.98
N GLN A 63 1.79 -6.21 -5.78
CA GLN A 63 2.09 -7.62 -6.07
C GLN A 63 2.60 -7.80 -7.51
N GLN A 64 1.85 -7.34 -8.51
CA GLN A 64 2.27 -7.42 -9.92
C GLN A 64 3.56 -6.65 -10.22
N THR A 65 3.81 -5.56 -9.51
CA THR A 65 5.03 -4.75 -9.71
C THR A 65 6.26 -5.52 -9.23
N ILE A 66 6.16 -6.18 -8.09
CA ILE A 66 7.22 -7.02 -7.52
C ILE A 66 7.41 -8.29 -8.37
N GLU A 67 6.32 -9.00 -8.72
CA GLU A 67 6.36 -10.23 -9.51
C GLU A 67 7.02 -10.06 -10.88
N HIS A 68 6.83 -8.90 -11.50
CA HIS A 68 7.39 -8.59 -12.82
C HIS A 68 8.68 -7.77 -12.76
N GLU A 69 9.24 -7.54 -11.57
CA GLU A 69 10.44 -6.71 -11.33
C GLU A 69 10.36 -5.35 -12.06
N ARG A 70 9.15 -4.77 -12.12
CA ARG A 70 8.95 -3.48 -12.79
C ARG A 70 9.35 -2.37 -11.83
N ASN A 71 10.33 -1.57 -12.23
CA ASN A 71 10.67 -0.36 -11.48
C ASN A 71 9.44 0.53 -11.28
N LEU A 72 9.31 1.09 -10.08
CA LEU A 72 8.35 2.16 -9.83
C LEU A 72 8.78 3.41 -10.63
N ALA A 73 7.82 4.18 -11.13
CA ALA A 73 8.10 5.44 -11.82
C ALA A 73 8.55 6.57 -10.87
N ALA A 74 8.21 6.43 -9.58
CA ALA A 74 8.55 7.33 -8.49
C ALA A 74 8.53 6.55 -7.17
N PRO A 75 9.16 7.06 -6.10
CA PRO A 75 9.10 6.44 -4.78
C PRO A 75 7.65 6.20 -4.32
N CYS A 76 7.41 5.06 -3.66
CA CYS A 76 6.18 4.81 -2.94
C CYS A 76 6.15 5.66 -1.66
N SER A 77 5.02 6.32 -1.41
CA SER A 77 4.78 7.12 -0.21
C SER A 77 3.28 7.11 0.11
N ILE A 78 2.79 5.93 0.51
CA ILE A 78 1.37 5.74 0.83
C ILE A 78 1.07 6.06 2.30
N ALA A 79 2.04 5.89 3.20
CA ALA A 79 1.85 6.06 4.63
C ALA A 79 1.35 7.47 5.03
N PRO A 80 1.85 8.59 4.46
CA PRO A 80 1.32 9.91 4.82
C PRO A 80 -0.15 10.11 4.45
N LEU A 81 -0.57 9.55 3.30
CA LEU A 81 -1.98 9.57 2.91
C LEU A 81 -2.82 8.66 3.82
N ALA A 82 -2.30 7.49 4.15
CA ALA A 82 -2.96 6.56 5.07
C ALA A 82 -3.15 7.19 6.45
N GLU A 83 -2.13 7.86 7.01
CA GLU A 83 -2.21 8.58 8.28
C GLU A 83 -3.34 9.62 8.27
N TYR A 84 -3.39 10.43 7.21
CA TYR A 84 -4.45 11.44 7.05
C TYR A 84 -5.85 10.82 6.98
N GLN A 85 -6.03 9.74 6.20
CA GLN A 85 -7.33 9.07 6.04
C GLN A 85 -7.76 8.36 7.33
N PHE A 86 -6.85 7.60 7.93
CA PHE A 86 -7.10 6.82 9.14
C PHE A 86 -7.38 7.66 10.37
N ALA A 87 -6.96 8.93 10.41
CA ALA A 87 -7.33 9.85 11.48
C ALA A 87 -8.85 10.06 11.60
N THR A 88 -9.62 9.73 10.56
CA THR A 88 -11.08 9.83 10.54
C THR A 88 -11.80 8.51 10.85
N TYR A 89 -11.06 7.40 10.93
CA TYR A 89 -11.61 6.06 11.09
C TYR A 89 -11.81 5.74 12.58
N ALA A 90 -12.84 4.96 12.89
CA ALA A 90 -13.10 4.51 14.27
C ALA A 90 -12.30 3.25 14.61
N GLU A 91 -11.85 2.53 13.59
CA GLU A 91 -11.13 1.27 13.65
C GLU A 91 -9.68 1.48 14.16
N PRO A 92 -9.08 0.47 14.80
CA PRO A 92 -7.74 0.57 15.39
C PRO A 92 -6.61 0.46 14.33
N THR A 93 -6.49 1.47 13.48
CA THR A 93 -5.62 1.50 12.28
C THR A 93 -4.11 1.65 12.55
N HIS A 94 -3.68 1.83 13.80
CA HIS A 94 -2.26 2.05 14.15
C HIS A 94 -1.29 0.99 13.61
N HIS A 95 -1.65 -0.30 13.72
CA HIS A 95 -0.81 -1.38 13.22
C HIS A 95 -0.78 -1.41 11.69
N LEU A 96 -1.94 -1.19 11.05
CA LEU A 96 -2.04 -1.08 9.59
C LEU A 96 -1.18 0.06 9.05
N LEU A 97 -1.19 1.22 9.71
CA LEU A 97 -0.33 2.35 9.35
C LEU A 97 1.16 1.98 9.46
N ALA A 98 1.56 1.28 10.53
CA ALA A 98 2.94 0.83 10.69
C ALA A 98 3.39 -0.12 9.56
N LEU A 99 2.51 -1.04 9.14
CA LEU A 99 2.79 -1.93 7.99
C LEU A 99 2.92 -1.15 6.67
N LEU A 100 2.10 -0.11 6.46
CA LEU A 100 2.20 0.74 5.27
C LEU A 100 3.49 1.58 5.25
N THR A 101 3.92 2.09 6.41
CA THR A 101 5.21 2.80 6.55
C THR A 101 6.39 1.88 6.27
N GLU A 102 6.33 0.65 6.78
CA GLU A 102 7.34 -0.37 6.49
C GLU A 102 7.37 -0.70 5.00
N LEU A 103 6.19 -0.80 4.37
CA LEU A 103 6.08 -1.08 2.93
C LEU A 103 6.73 0.02 2.10
N ASP A 104 6.44 1.29 2.40
CA ASP A 104 7.09 2.43 1.74
C ASP A 104 8.61 2.33 1.83
N THR A 105 9.13 1.98 3.01
CA THR A 105 10.57 1.86 3.22
C THR A 105 11.17 0.70 2.42
N GLN A 106 10.61 -0.51 2.57
CA GLN A 106 11.16 -1.71 1.96
C GLN A 106 11.01 -1.72 0.44
N ILE A 107 9.86 -1.28 -0.09
CA ILE A 107 9.63 -1.29 -1.54
C ILE A 107 10.52 -0.27 -2.25
N ASN A 108 10.78 0.88 -1.62
CA ASN A 108 11.71 1.87 -2.15
C ASN A 108 13.14 1.35 -2.12
N ALA A 109 13.56 0.70 -1.03
CA ALA A 109 14.87 0.06 -0.95
C ALA A 109 15.04 -1.07 -1.98
N TYR A 110 13.98 -1.83 -2.27
CA TYR A 110 13.97 -2.87 -3.28
C TYR A 110 14.17 -2.33 -4.70
N PHE A 111 13.57 -1.18 -5.03
CA PHE A 111 13.69 -0.53 -6.34
C PHE A 111 14.78 0.56 -6.39
N ASP A 112 15.74 0.53 -5.47
CA ASP A 112 16.89 1.47 -5.41
C ASP A 112 16.51 2.96 -5.28
N PHE A 113 15.36 3.29 -4.67
CA PHE A 113 15.04 4.65 -4.26
C PHE A 113 15.64 4.93 -2.88
N PRO A 114 16.58 5.89 -2.74
CA PRO A 114 17.14 6.23 -1.43
C PRO A 114 16.08 6.87 -0.53
N ALA A 115 16.10 6.52 0.76
CA ALA A 115 15.18 7.03 1.77
C ALA A 115 15.26 8.57 1.99
N GLU A 116 16.28 9.23 1.44
CA GLU A 116 16.56 10.66 1.64
C GLU A 116 15.56 11.62 0.94
N ASN A 117 14.62 11.12 0.13
CA ASN A 117 13.71 11.94 -0.67
C ASN A 117 12.25 12.04 -0.17
N GLN A 118 11.95 11.60 1.06
CA GLN A 118 10.65 11.88 1.69
C GLN A 118 10.77 13.14 2.54
N ILE A 119 10.38 14.28 1.94
CA ILE A 119 10.40 15.63 2.53
C ILE A 119 9.20 15.81 3.46
#